data_AF-A0A167PKM8-F1
#
_entry.id   AF-A0A167PKM8-F1
#
_cell.length_a   1.000
_cell.length_b   1.000
_cell.length_c   1.000
_cell.angle_alpha   90.00
_cell.angle_beta   90.00
_cell.angle_gamma   90.00
#
_symmetry.space_group_name_H-M   'P 1'
#
loop_
_entity.id
_entity.type
_entity.pdbx_description
1 polymer ?
#
loop_
_entity_poly.entity_id
_entity_poly.type
_entity_poly.pdbx_seq_one_letter_code
_entity_poly.pdbx_strand_id
1 'polypeptide(L)'
;MSNTIFNLSNVQNALVNSPTKGIKMLPLDVVVKVKASEWEQYLDRIQSLCSTKWNKCRKLCARELIYGETKKCHQAGFYISDRNVCLAQKDTKLYYCEATIFIKQYVNNPEVVLICMTNNHTNHVPDNTSEIRTLPLSSEAIKIIEDQLKGGSTYRNTRISMKNILYKFHSDENKSLDIWMHEKLPSQNYCIFTGNLSAYSNNAQNFAFGFPSPSQMMLMRIYQSFCLDTTYNISARNIEILYSLVTHHPDTGKGSPVAYMIINNHSISSINQ
;
A
#
# COMPACT_ATOMS: atom_id res chain seq x y z
N MET A 1 -10.59 17.04 -34.58
CA MET A 1 -10.37 16.01 -33.53
C MET A 1 -9.72 14.82 -34.21
N SER A 2 -8.57 14.32 -33.73
CA SER A 2 -7.90 13.21 -34.43
C SER A 2 -8.74 11.94 -34.33
N ASN A 3 -8.85 11.20 -35.43
CA ASN A 3 -9.50 9.88 -35.48
C ASN A 3 -8.58 8.75 -35.01
N THR A 4 -7.52 9.10 -34.28
CA THR A 4 -6.50 8.15 -33.85
C THR A 4 -7.09 7.24 -32.78
N ILE A 5 -7.08 5.94 -33.05
CA ILE A 5 -7.35 4.90 -32.06
C ILE A 5 -6.00 4.54 -31.45
N PHE A 6 -5.86 4.74 -30.15
CA PHE A 6 -4.65 4.44 -29.41
C PHE A 6 -4.63 2.98 -28.95
N ASN A 7 -3.42 2.45 -28.82
CA ASN A 7 -3.08 1.12 -28.35
C ASN A 7 -1.89 1.21 -27.38
N LEU A 8 -1.39 0.07 -26.91
CA LEU A 8 -0.27 0.03 -25.96
C LEU A 8 1.03 0.67 -26.47
N SER A 9 1.31 0.63 -27.78
CA SER A 9 2.55 1.16 -28.34
C SER A 9 2.56 2.68 -28.49
N ASN A 10 1.38 3.30 -28.62
CA ASN A 10 1.26 4.75 -28.83
C ASN A 10 0.52 5.50 -27.70
N VAL A 11 0.23 4.84 -26.57
CA VAL A 11 -0.45 5.41 -25.39
C VAL A 11 0.12 6.75 -24.92
N GLN A 12 1.44 6.92 -24.96
CA GLN A 12 2.10 8.16 -24.53
C GLN A 12 1.70 9.37 -25.38
N ASN A 13 1.31 9.17 -26.64
CA ASN A 13 0.92 10.24 -27.56
C ASN A 13 -0.47 10.79 -27.26
N ALA A 14 -1.30 10.05 -26.50
CA ALA A 14 -2.59 10.51 -26.03
C ALA A 14 -2.49 11.37 -24.76
N LEU A 15 -1.31 11.43 -24.14
CA LEU A 15 -1.08 12.10 -22.86
C LEU A 15 -0.27 13.38 -23.04
N VAL A 16 -0.50 14.34 -22.15
CA VAL A 16 0.27 15.59 -22.10
C VAL A 16 1.40 15.49 -21.07
N ASN A 17 2.43 16.32 -21.21
CA ASN A 17 3.48 16.39 -20.17
C ASN A 17 2.94 17.10 -18.94
N SER A 18 3.24 16.57 -17.76
CA SER A 18 3.02 17.28 -16.50
C SER A 18 4.16 18.30 -16.26
N PRO A 19 3.99 19.23 -15.30
CA PRO A 19 5.10 20.07 -14.81
C PRO A 19 6.29 19.25 -14.26
N THR A 20 6.05 18.02 -13.79
CA THR A 20 7.07 17.11 -13.30
C THR A 20 7.71 16.33 -14.45
N LYS A 21 9.05 16.41 -14.55
CA LYS A 21 9.83 15.77 -15.62
C LYS A 21 9.60 14.24 -15.61
N GLY A 22 9.21 13.70 -16.76
CA GLY A 22 9.00 12.26 -16.96
C GLY A 22 7.59 11.76 -16.62
N ILE A 23 6.74 12.60 -16.01
CA ILE A 23 5.35 12.26 -15.69
C ILE A 23 4.41 12.84 -16.74
N LYS A 24 3.43 12.02 -17.14
CA LYS A 24 2.39 12.36 -18.11
C LYS A 24 1.07 12.67 -17.40
N MET A 25 0.13 13.33 -18.08
CA MET A 25 -1.23 13.55 -17.56
C MET A 25 -2.25 13.21 -18.63
N LEU A 26 -3.41 12.71 -18.19
CA LEU A 26 -4.56 12.61 -19.07
C LEU A 26 -5.08 14.03 -19.33
N PRO A 27 -5.26 14.44 -20.60
CA PRO A 27 -5.85 15.74 -20.89
C PRO A 27 -7.32 15.81 -20.42
N LEU A 28 -7.68 16.95 -19.82
CA LEU A 28 -9.05 17.23 -19.38
C LEU A 28 -9.96 17.45 -20.60
N ASP A 29 -11.18 16.91 -20.56
CA ASP A 29 -12.22 17.02 -21.59
C ASP A 29 -11.82 16.53 -22.98
N VAL A 30 -10.76 15.73 -23.06
CA VAL A 30 -10.32 15.08 -24.29
C VAL A 30 -10.71 13.60 -24.26
N VAL A 31 -11.43 13.19 -25.30
CA VAL A 31 -11.84 11.80 -25.50
C VAL A 31 -10.71 11.02 -26.15
N VAL A 32 -10.15 10.07 -25.41
CA VAL A 32 -9.16 9.12 -25.89
C VAL A 32 -9.88 7.87 -26.39
N LYS A 33 -9.72 7.56 -27.68
CA LYS A 33 -10.27 6.34 -28.31
C LYS A 33 -9.26 5.21 -28.19
N VAL A 34 -9.67 4.06 -27.67
CA VAL A 34 -8.79 2.91 -27.42
C VAL A 34 -9.42 1.65 -27.99
N LYS A 35 -8.60 0.71 -28.47
CA LYS A 35 -9.10 -0.58 -28.94
C LYS A 35 -9.74 -1.37 -27.79
N ALA A 36 -10.95 -1.90 -28.02
CA ALA A 36 -11.73 -2.59 -27.00
C ALA A 36 -11.09 -3.89 -26.46
N SER A 37 -10.17 -4.51 -27.21
CA SER A 37 -9.45 -5.68 -26.71
C SER A 37 -8.34 -5.35 -25.71
N GLU A 38 -7.93 -4.08 -25.61
CA GLU A 38 -6.70 -3.66 -24.92
C GLU A 38 -6.94 -2.55 -23.88
N TRP A 39 -8.17 -2.04 -23.75
CA TRP A 39 -8.43 -0.84 -22.96
C TRP A 39 -8.07 -0.96 -21.48
N GLU A 40 -8.16 -2.15 -20.88
CA GLU A 40 -7.76 -2.39 -19.48
C GLU A 40 -6.25 -2.24 -19.30
N GLN A 41 -5.46 -2.89 -20.17
CA GLN A 41 -4.00 -2.80 -20.17
C GLN A 41 -3.55 -1.38 -20.48
N TYR A 42 -4.27 -0.69 -21.38
CA TYR A 42 -4.06 0.71 -21.68
C TYR A 42 -4.32 1.60 -20.46
N LEU A 43 -5.38 1.34 -19.70
CA LEU A 43 -5.69 2.05 -18.46
C LEU A 43 -4.60 1.82 -17.41
N ASP A 44 -4.13 0.58 -17.23
CA ASP A 44 -3.02 0.28 -16.32
C ASP A 44 -1.74 1.03 -16.72
N ARG A 45 -1.49 1.15 -18.02
CA ARG A 45 -0.36 1.92 -18.55
C ARG A 45 -0.52 3.42 -18.30
N ILE A 46 -1.72 3.98 -18.45
CA ILE A 46 -2.02 5.36 -18.04
C ILE A 46 -1.77 5.55 -16.55
N GLN A 47 -2.27 4.64 -15.71
CA GLN A 47 -2.08 4.73 -14.26
C GLN A 47 -0.60 4.77 -13.90
N SER A 48 0.22 3.98 -14.59
CA SER A 48 1.68 3.99 -14.44
C SER A 48 2.34 5.26 -14.95
N LEU A 49 1.95 5.77 -16.14
CA LEU A 49 2.58 6.95 -16.76
C LEU A 49 2.17 8.26 -16.08
N CYS A 50 0.96 8.30 -15.52
CA CYS A 50 0.41 9.46 -14.82
C CYS A 50 0.61 9.39 -13.31
N SER A 51 1.14 8.29 -12.78
CA SER A 51 1.26 8.06 -11.33
C SER A 51 -0.08 8.22 -10.58
N THR A 52 -1.21 7.99 -11.27
CA THR A 52 -2.57 8.15 -10.72
C THR A 52 -3.28 6.81 -10.66
N LYS A 53 -3.86 6.47 -9.52
CA LYS A 53 -4.75 5.30 -9.40
C LYS A 53 -6.21 5.71 -9.54
N TRP A 54 -6.95 4.99 -10.38
CA TRP A 54 -8.38 5.19 -10.64
C TRP A 54 -9.19 4.03 -10.06
N ASN A 55 -10.03 4.33 -9.07
CA ASN A 55 -10.89 3.36 -8.41
C ASN A 55 -12.28 3.35 -9.03
N LYS A 56 -12.85 2.16 -9.22
CA LYS A 56 -14.22 1.99 -9.68
C LYS A 56 -15.19 2.72 -8.74
N CYS A 57 -16.07 3.54 -9.32
CA CYS A 57 -17.08 4.28 -8.58
C CYS A 57 -18.50 3.82 -8.91
N ARG A 58 -18.88 3.79 -10.19
CA ARG A 58 -20.26 3.45 -10.60
C ARG A 58 -20.27 2.78 -11.98
N LYS A 59 -21.07 1.74 -12.13
CA LYS A 59 -21.39 1.15 -13.44
C LYS A 59 -22.45 2.02 -14.13
N LEU A 60 -22.23 2.35 -15.39
CA LEU A 60 -23.19 3.08 -16.23
C LEU A 60 -23.91 2.05 -17.11
N CYS A 61 -25.24 2.11 -17.11
CA CYS A 61 -26.09 1.29 -17.96
C CYS A 61 -26.99 2.21 -18.80
N ALA A 62 -26.94 2.06 -20.11
CA ALA A 62 -27.82 2.72 -21.07
C ALA A 62 -28.03 1.77 -22.25
N ARG A 63 -29.16 1.88 -22.96
CA ARG A 63 -29.47 1.00 -24.12
C ARG A 63 -28.41 1.05 -25.21
N GLU A 64 -27.71 2.17 -25.33
CA GLU A 64 -26.70 2.41 -26.36
C GLU A 64 -25.28 1.96 -25.94
N LEU A 65 -25.10 1.51 -24.70
CA LEU A 65 -23.80 1.12 -24.14
C LEU A 65 -23.69 -0.39 -23.99
N ILE A 66 -22.61 -0.95 -24.53
CA ILE A 66 -22.15 -2.31 -24.22
C ILE A 66 -21.53 -2.32 -22.83
N TYR A 67 -20.72 -1.30 -22.55
CA TYR A 67 -20.04 -1.14 -21.27
C TYR A 67 -19.96 0.34 -20.92
N GLY A 68 -20.11 0.63 -19.63
CA GLY A 68 -19.98 1.96 -19.11
C GLY A 68 -19.56 1.92 -17.65
N GLU A 69 -18.55 2.70 -17.29
CA GLU A 69 -18.06 2.82 -15.93
C GLU A 69 -17.51 4.22 -15.66
N THR A 70 -17.76 4.73 -14.46
CA THR A 70 -17.06 5.90 -13.93
C THR A 70 -16.04 5.44 -12.92
N LYS A 71 -14.81 5.94 -13.03
CA LYS A 71 -13.77 5.77 -12.01
C LYS A 71 -13.41 7.12 -11.42
N LYS A 72 -13.18 7.16 -10.12
CA LYS A 72 -12.70 8.34 -9.39
C LYS A 72 -11.23 8.18 -9.01
N CYS A 73 -10.54 9.28 -8.79
CA CYS A 73 -9.20 9.24 -8.21
C CYS A 73 -9.22 8.45 -6.89
N HIS A 74 -8.14 7.71 -6.61
CA HIS A 74 -8.02 6.96 -5.36
C HIS A 74 -8.09 7.84 -4.09
N GLN A 75 -7.84 9.14 -4.22
CA GLN A 75 -7.97 10.13 -3.15
C GLN A 75 -9.36 10.77 -3.07
N ALA A 76 -10.35 10.24 -3.80
CA ALA A 76 -11.73 10.66 -3.68
C ALA A 76 -12.27 10.28 -2.29
N GLY A 77 -12.60 11.29 -1.48
CA GLY A 77 -13.14 11.15 -0.13
C GLY A 77 -12.39 11.98 0.91
N PHE A 78 -12.70 11.76 2.18
CA PHE A 78 -12.10 12.48 3.30
C PHE A 78 -11.45 11.53 4.29
N TYR A 79 -10.20 11.80 4.63
CA TYR A 79 -9.56 11.15 5.76
C TYR A 79 -8.51 12.06 6.36
N ILE A 80 -8.82 12.70 7.49
CA ILE A 80 -7.81 13.38 8.31
C ILE A 80 -7.12 12.33 9.17
N SER A 81 -5.79 12.22 9.06
CA SER A 81 -5.01 11.43 10.02
C SER A 81 -4.75 12.24 11.29
N ASP A 82 -4.81 11.58 12.44
CA ASP A 82 -4.44 12.20 13.70
C ASP A 82 -2.91 12.13 13.87
N ARG A 83 -2.28 13.30 14.03
CA ARG A 83 -0.83 13.50 13.86
C ARG A 83 -0.02 13.04 15.06
N ASN A 84 -0.66 12.82 16.20
CA ASN A 84 0.05 12.67 17.48
C ASN A 84 0.68 11.29 17.71
N VAL A 85 0.50 10.31 16.81
CA VAL A 85 0.93 8.92 17.05
C VAL A 85 1.91 8.35 16.02
N CYS A 86 1.94 8.84 14.77
CA CYS A 86 2.71 8.20 13.68
C CYS A 86 3.43 9.19 12.74
N LEU A 87 4.71 9.46 12.99
CA LEU A 87 5.56 10.31 12.14
C LEU A 87 5.61 9.85 10.66
N ALA A 88 5.50 8.55 10.41
CA ALA A 88 5.59 7.96 9.06
C ALA A 88 4.25 7.94 8.28
N GLN A 89 3.12 8.28 8.91
CA GLN A 89 1.81 8.22 8.26
C GLN A 89 1.54 9.51 7.48
N LYS A 90 1.05 9.41 6.23
CA LYS A 90 0.65 10.60 5.43
C LYS A 90 -0.41 11.42 6.18
N ASP A 91 -0.39 12.75 6.00
CA ASP A 91 -1.33 13.69 6.66
C ASP A 91 -2.79 13.40 6.29
N THR A 92 -3.04 12.95 5.06
CA THR A 92 -4.34 12.40 4.66
C THR A 92 -4.13 11.30 3.63
N LYS A 93 -5.05 10.32 3.61
CA LYS A 93 -5.12 9.31 2.53
C LYS A 93 -6.08 9.74 1.42
N LEU A 94 -6.97 10.70 1.69
CA LEU A 94 -8.03 11.17 0.79
C LEU A 94 -8.13 12.70 0.92
N TYR A 95 -8.07 13.42 -0.20
CA TYR A 95 -7.98 14.89 -0.30
C TYR A 95 -9.20 15.51 -0.99
N TYR A 96 -10.38 14.89 -0.91
CA TYR A 96 -11.57 15.29 -1.66
C TYR A 96 -11.27 15.51 -3.15
N CYS A 97 -10.47 14.62 -3.74
CA CYS A 97 -10.18 14.73 -5.16
C CYS A 97 -11.44 14.42 -5.96
N GLU A 98 -11.90 15.39 -6.74
CA GLU A 98 -13.10 15.25 -7.59
C GLU A 98 -12.79 14.64 -8.96
N ALA A 99 -11.51 14.39 -9.23
CA ALA A 99 -11.05 13.88 -10.51
C ALA A 99 -11.80 12.59 -10.86
N THR A 100 -12.40 12.59 -12.04
CA THR A 100 -13.31 11.54 -12.49
C THR A 100 -13.08 11.26 -13.97
N ILE A 101 -12.93 9.97 -14.29
CA ILE A 101 -12.88 9.47 -15.66
C ILE A 101 -14.12 8.66 -15.99
N PHE A 102 -14.55 8.77 -17.23
CA PHE A 102 -15.58 7.96 -17.85
C PHE A 102 -14.96 6.99 -18.83
N ILE A 103 -15.41 5.74 -18.77
CA ILE A 103 -15.04 4.68 -19.68
C ILE A 103 -16.34 4.18 -20.31
N LYS A 104 -16.49 4.33 -21.63
CA LYS A 104 -17.73 3.99 -22.36
C LYS A 104 -17.43 3.22 -23.63
N GLN A 105 -18.22 2.20 -23.92
CA GLN A 105 -18.21 1.42 -25.15
C GLN A 105 -19.64 1.37 -25.69
N TYR A 106 -19.84 1.78 -26.94
CA TYR A 106 -21.16 1.91 -27.53
C TYR A 106 -21.51 0.72 -28.43
N VAL A 107 -22.80 0.40 -28.53
CA VAL A 107 -23.32 -0.68 -29.38
C VAL A 107 -23.02 -0.43 -30.86
N ASN A 108 -23.04 0.83 -31.29
CA ASN A 108 -22.76 1.22 -32.68
C ASN A 108 -21.27 1.20 -33.03
N ASN A 109 -20.37 1.05 -32.05
CA ASN A 109 -18.93 0.96 -32.27
C ASN A 109 -18.29 0.05 -31.20
N PRO A 110 -18.52 -1.27 -31.29
CA PRO A 110 -18.07 -2.23 -30.28
C PRO A 110 -16.55 -2.38 -30.23
N GLU A 111 -15.82 -2.02 -31.27
CA GLU A 111 -14.37 -2.21 -31.32
C GLU A 111 -13.58 -1.13 -30.57
N VAL A 112 -14.25 -0.06 -30.13
CA VAL A 112 -13.61 1.11 -29.53
C VAL A 112 -14.20 1.41 -28.16
N VAL A 113 -13.31 1.65 -27.19
CA VAL A 113 -13.62 2.15 -25.85
C VAL A 113 -13.16 3.61 -25.77
N LEU A 114 -14.03 4.47 -25.24
CA LEU A 114 -13.76 5.87 -25.01
C LEU A 114 -13.38 6.08 -23.55
N ILE A 115 -12.23 6.72 -23.31
CA ILE A 115 -11.78 7.16 -21.99
C ILE A 115 -11.74 8.69 -22.00
N CYS A 116 -12.42 9.33 -21.05
CA CYS A 116 -12.45 10.79 -20.94
C CYS A 116 -12.36 11.22 -19.48
N MET A 117 -11.46 12.16 -19.17
CA MET A 117 -11.41 12.83 -17.88
C MET A 117 -12.32 14.06 -17.92
N THR A 118 -13.24 14.13 -16.97
CA THR A 118 -14.31 15.15 -16.95
C THR A 118 -14.14 16.13 -15.81
N ASN A 119 -13.53 15.68 -14.72
CA ASN A 119 -13.11 16.54 -13.63
C ASN A 119 -11.61 16.39 -13.46
N ASN A 120 -10.91 17.50 -13.29
CA ASN A 120 -9.47 17.50 -13.03
C ASN A 120 -9.17 17.18 -11.54
N HIS A 121 -7.90 16.98 -11.22
CA HIS A 121 -7.45 16.95 -9.83
C HIS A 121 -7.56 18.37 -9.23
N THR A 122 -8.51 18.56 -8.32
CA THR A 122 -8.85 19.89 -7.80
C THR A 122 -8.15 20.26 -6.49
N ASN A 123 -7.52 19.32 -5.79
CA ASN A 123 -7.00 19.53 -4.43
C ASN A 123 -5.66 18.84 -4.15
N HIS A 124 -5.08 18.20 -5.17
CA HIS A 124 -3.73 17.65 -5.08
C HIS A 124 -3.14 17.61 -6.48
N VAL A 125 -1.82 17.77 -6.53
CA VAL A 125 -1.07 17.43 -7.74
C VAL A 125 -0.67 15.97 -7.55
N PRO A 126 -1.03 15.06 -8.47
CA PRO A 126 -0.46 13.71 -8.46
C PRO A 126 1.06 13.83 -8.36
N ASP A 127 1.66 13.20 -7.34
CA ASP A 127 3.11 13.26 -7.07
C ASP A 127 3.62 14.54 -6.34
N ASN A 128 2.77 15.24 -5.60
CA ASN A 128 3.26 16.25 -4.66
C ASN A 128 4.23 15.58 -3.66
N THR A 129 5.42 16.16 -3.43
CA THR A 129 6.45 15.60 -2.51
C THR A 129 5.91 15.38 -1.09
N SER A 130 4.92 16.14 -0.65
CA SER A 130 4.21 15.90 0.62
C SER A 130 3.38 14.61 0.62
N GLU A 131 2.99 14.08 -0.55
CA GLU A 131 2.34 12.77 -0.70
C GLU A 131 3.34 11.63 -0.53
N ILE A 132 4.65 11.84 -0.67
CA ILE A 132 5.67 10.80 -0.55
C ILE A 132 6.38 10.97 0.79
N ARG A 133 5.78 10.43 1.86
CA ARG A 133 6.52 10.16 3.09
C ARG A 133 7.29 8.87 2.92
N THR A 134 8.57 8.98 2.63
CA THR A 134 9.52 7.88 2.62
C THR A 134 10.35 7.92 3.88
N LEU A 135 10.65 6.75 4.44
CA LEU A 135 11.80 6.68 5.34
C LEU A 135 13.04 6.99 4.49
N PRO A 136 13.90 7.93 4.93
CA PRO A 136 15.14 8.17 4.24
C PRO A 136 15.92 6.86 4.21
N LEU A 137 16.27 6.41 3.01
CA LEU A 137 17.21 5.32 2.83
C LEU A 137 18.62 5.86 3.09
N SER A 138 19.51 5.01 3.59
CA SER A 138 20.91 5.40 3.70
C SER A 138 21.50 5.63 2.30
N SER A 139 22.57 6.42 2.22
CA SER A 139 23.31 6.66 0.98
C SER A 139 23.71 5.36 0.27
N GLU A 140 24.08 4.34 1.05
CA GLU A 140 24.47 3.02 0.56
C GLU A 140 23.28 2.30 -0.07
N ALA A 141 22.12 2.33 0.59
CA ALA A 141 20.90 1.71 0.08
C ALA A 141 20.40 2.39 -1.21
N ILE A 142 20.49 3.71 -1.31
CA ILE A 142 20.15 4.46 -2.53
C ILE A 142 21.08 4.05 -3.67
N LYS A 143 22.38 4.00 -3.40
CA LYS A 143 23.39 3.61 -4.41
C LYS A 143 23.12 2.19 -4.95
N ILE A 144 22.81 1.23 -4.09
CA ILE A 144 22.48 -0.14 -4.50
C ILE A 144 21.24 -0.14 -5.40
N ILE A 145 20.20 0.62 -5.06
CA ILE A 145 18.99 0.74 -5.88
C ILE A 145 19.33 1.30 -7.26
N GLU A 146 20.09 2.39 -7.32
CA GLU A 146 20.48 3.02 -8.59
C GLU A 146 21.30 2.08 -9.47
N ASP A 147 22.30 1.41 -8.90
CA ASP A 147 23.17 0.50 -9.64
C ASP A 147 22.37 -0.69 -10.20
N GLN A 148 21.44 -1.26 -9.42
CA GLN A 148 20.56 -2.32 -9.89
C GLN A 148 19.65 -1.87 -11.04
N LEU A 149 19.05 -0.67 -10.92
CA LEU A 149 18.17 -0.15 -11.96
C LEU A 149 18.94 0.21 -13.24
N LYS A 150 20.12 0.82 -13.12
CA LYS A 150 21.02 1.11 -14.27
C LYS A 150 21.49 -0.19 -14.94
N GLY A 151 21.70 -1.26 -14.16
CA GLY A 151 22.04 -2.59 -14.65
C GLY A 151 20.89 -3.37 -15.30
N GLY A 152 19.70 -2.78 -15.44
CA GLY A 152 18.55 -3.40 -16.11
C GLY A 152 17.66 -4.26 -15.22
N SER A 153 17.86 -4.24 -13.89
CA SER A 153 16.93 -4.90 -12.96
C SER A 153 15.56 -4.25 -13.03
N THR A 154 14.51 -5.08 -12.94
CA THR A 154 13.15 -4.55 -12.81
C THR A 154 12.92 -3.95 -11.43
N TYR A 155 12.04 -2.96 -11.35
CA TYR A 155 11.61 -2.38 -10.06
C TYR A 155 11.16 -3.43 -9.04
N ARG A 156 10.50 -4.51 -9.49
CA ARG A 156 10.06 -5.60 -8.63
C ARG A 156 11.25 -6.35 -8.04
N ASN A 157 12.23 -6.71 -8.86
CA ASN A 157 13.41 -7.45 -8.41
C ASN A 157 14.28 -6.59 -7.49
N THR A 158 14.46 -5.32 -7.82
CA THR A 158 15.17 -4.37 -6.95
C THR A 158 14.46 -4.22 -5.60
N ARG A 159 13.13 -4.11 -5.58
CA ARG A 159 12.36 -4.06 -4.32
C ARG A 159 12.54 -5.33 -3.48
N ILE A 160 12.50 -6.51 -4.08
CA ILE A 160 12.70 -7.79 -3.37
C ILE A 160 14.13 -7.88 -2.83
N SER A 161 15.12 -7.53 -3.65
CA SER A 161 16.53 -7.50 -3.25
C SER A 161 16.76 -6.55 -2.07
N MET A 162 16.23 -5.32 -2.14
CA MET A 162 16.36 -4.34 -1.06
C MET A 162 15.68 -4.79 0.23
N LYS A 163 14.53 -5.48 0.15
CA LYS A 163 13.92 -6.06 1.34
C LYS A 163 14.85 -7.05 2.03
N ASN A 164 15.51 -7.90 1.26
CA ASN A 164 16.47 -8.85 1.81
C ASN A 164 17.68 -8.12 2.41
N ILE A 165 18.25 -7.13 1.73
CA ILE A 165 19.41 -6.38 2.22
C ILE A 165 19.10 -5.62 3.52
N LEU A 166 17.93 -4.99 3.60
CA LEU A 166 17.59 -4.10 4.71
C LEU A 166 17.02 -4.83 5.94
N TYR A 167 16.31 -5.94 5.73
CA TYR A 167 15.53 -6.58 6.79
C TYR A 167 15.93 -8.03 7.09
N LYS A 168 16.74 -8.68 6.24
CA LYS A 168 17.22 -10.05 6.44
C LYS A 168 18.71 -10.04 6.82
N PHE A 169 18.98 -10.13 8.13
CA PHE A 169 20.34 -10.07 8.68
C PHE A 169 21.10 -11.40 8.65
N HIS A 170 20.41 -12.50 8.38
CA HIS A 170 21.01 -13.84 8.31
C HIS A 170 20.31 -14.69 7.23
N SER A 171 21.01 -15.67 6.64
CA SER A 171 20.46 -16.56 5.61
C SER A 171 19.26 -17.37 6.12
N ASP A 172 19.36 -17.89 7.34
CA ASP A 172 18.28 -18.43 8.17
C ASP A 172 17.34 -17.32 8.68
N GLU A 173 16.04 -17.48 8.42
CA GLU A 173 14.98 -16.55 8.81
C GLU A 173 14.77 -16.51 10.33
N ASN A 174 14.92 -17.63 11.04
CA ASN A 174 14.80 -17.67 12.51
C ASN A 174 15.90 -16.84 13.16
N LYS A 175 17.14 -17.00 12.70
CA LYS A 175 18.25 -16.19 13.19
C LYS A 175 18.08 -14.71 12.86
N SER A 176 17.50 -14.39 11.70
CA SER A 176 17.15 -13.00 11.37
C SER A 176 16.10 -12.43 12.32
N LEU A 177 15.10 -13.23 12.69
CA LEU A 177 14.08 -12.86 13.67
C LEU A 177 14.71 -12.65 15.06
N ASP A 178 15.62 -13.54 15.48
CA ASP A 178 16.34 -13.41 16.75
C ASP A 178 17.16 -12.12 16.79
N ILE A 179 17.89 -11.77 15.71
CA ILE A 179 18.62 -10.50 15.60
C ILE A 179 17.66 -9.31 15.71
N TRP A 180 16.46 -9.39 15.12
CA TRP A 180 15.45 -8.34 15.28
C TRP A 180 15.02 -8.19 16.74
N MET A 181 14.65 -9.30 17.39
CA MET A 181 14.10 -9.30 18.75
C MET A 181 15.14 -8.94 19.82
N HIS A 182 16.39 -9.34 19.64
CA HIS A 182 17.42 -9.21 20.67
C HIS A 182 18.41 -8.05 20.43
N GLU A 183 18.54 -7.53 19.21
CA GLU A 183 19.50 -6.47 18.90
C GLU A 183 18.85 -5.23 18.28
N LYS A 184 18.12 -5.40 17.17
CA LYS A 184 17.66 -4.26 16.35
C LYS A 184 16.49 -3.51 16.98
N LEU A 185 15.48 -4.20 17.49
CA LEU A 185 14.35 -3.54 18.16
C LEU A 185 14.78 -2.94 19.51
N PRO A 186 15.52 -3.65 20.38
CA PRO A 186 16.03 -3.06 21.62
C PRO A 186 16.91 -1.83 21.41
N SER A 187 17.81 -1.83 20.41
CA SER A 187 18.62 -0.64 20.09
C SER A 187 17.80 0.58 19.64
N GLN A 188 16.54 0.38 19.25
CA GLN A 188 15.58 1.44 18.92
C GLN A 188 14.61 1.73 20.07
N ASN A 189 14.90 1.27 21.29
CA ASN A 189 14.09 1.42 22.49
C ASN A 189 12.71 0.74 22.43
N TYR A 190 12.51 -0.24 21.55
CA TYR A 190 11.30 -1.06 21.62
C TYR A 190 11.39 -1.97 22.84
N CYS A 191 10.26 -2.13 23.53
CA CYS A 191 10.15 -3.15 24.56
C CYS A 191 9.93 -4.51 23.89
N ILE A 192 10.56 -5.56 24.43
CA ILE A 192 10.43 -6.92 23.92
C ILE A 192 9.94 -7.81 25.04
N PHE A 193 8.94 -8.62 24.75
CA PHE A 193 8.37 -9.63 25.64
C PHE A 193 8.55 -11.00 25.00
N THR A 194 9.00 -11.97 25.79
CA THR A 194 9.10 -13.36 25.34
C THR A 194 8.10 -14.19 26.13
N GLY A 195 7.18 -14.87 25.44
CA GLY A 195 6.22 -15.76 26.06
C GLY A 195 6.87 -17.08 26.45
N ASN A 196 6.70 -17.50 27.70
CA ASN A 196 7.11 -18.84 28.12
C ASN A 196 6.07 -19.87 27.65
N LEU A 197 6.46 -20.71 26.69
CA LEU A 197 5.58 -21.70 26.08
C LEU A 197 5.73 -23.11 26.67
N SER A 198 6.62 -23.32 27.65
CA SER A 198 6.89 -24.65 28.23
C SER A 198 5.68 -25.27 28.92
N ALA A 199 4.74 -24.45 29.40
CA ALA A 199 3.48 -24.90 29.98
C ALA A 199 2.50 -25.48 28.95
N TYR A 200 2.70 -25.21 27.65
CA TYR A 200 1.76 -25.55 26.58
C TYR A 200 2.33 -26.50 25.53
N SER A 201 3.66 -26.61 25.45
CA SER A 201 4.34 -27.46 24.48
C SER A 201 5.77 -27.77 24.94
N ASN A 202 6.19 -29.01 24.77
CA ASN A 202 7.58 -29.44 24.95
C ASN A 202 8.45 -29.17 23.71
N ASN A 203 7.89 -28.57 22.66
CA ASN A 203 8.65 -28.25 21.45
C ASN A 203 9.53 -27.02 21.68
N ALA A 204 10.84 -27.22 21.79
CA ALA A 204 11.84 -26.16 21.94
C ALA A 204 11.90 -25.18 20.74
N GLN A 205 11.26 -25.50 19.61
CA GLN A 205 11.15 -24.59 18.46
C GLN A 205 9.99 -23.61 18.58
N ASN A 206 9.10 -23.78 19.56
CA ASN A 206 7.99 -22.86 19.76
C ASN A 206 8.50 -21.55 20.37
N PHE A 207 8.08 -20.43 19.79
CA PHE A 207 8.39 -19.09 20.27
C PHE A 207 7.16 -18.20 20.28
N ALA A 208 7.18 -17.21 21.17
CA ALA A 208 6.23 -16.13 21.22
C ALA A 208 6.99 -14.84 21.57
N PHE A 209 6.95 -13.86 20.68
CA PHE A 209 7.60 -12.56 20.88
C PHE A 209 6.56 -11.45 20.78
N GLY A 210 6.53 -10.54 21.75
CA GLY A 210 5.73 -9.32 21.73
C GLY A 210 6.63 -8.08 21.66
N PHE A 211 6.28 -7.09 20.86
CA PHE A 211 7.06 -5.85 20.75
C PHE A 211 6.18 -4.61 20.53
N PRO A 212 6.00 -3.77 21.56
CA PRO A 212 5.48 -2.42 21.40
C PRO A 212 6.60 -1.38 21.29
N SER A 213 6.36 -0.34 20.48
CA SER A 213 7.19 0.87 20.45
C SER A 213 7.03 1.70 21.74
N PRO A 214 7.95 2.65 22.03
CA PRO A 214 7.81 3.55 23.17
C PRO A 214 6.46 4.28 23.23
N SER A 215 5.98 4.78 22.09
CA SER A 215 4.69 5.48 22.00
C SER A 215 3.52 4.54 22.25
N GLN A 216 3.60 3.32 21.74
CA GLN A 216 2.59 2.29 21.97
C GLN A 216 2.53 1.87 23.44
N MET A 217 3.67 1.77 24.13
CA MET A 217 3.72 1.53 25.57
C MET A 217 3.05 2.64 26.38
N MET A 218 3.20 3.90 25.96
CA MET A 218 2.51 5.02 26.61
C MET A 218 1.00 4.88 26.50
N LEU A 219 0.50 4.49 25.32
CA LEU A 219 -0.93 4.20 25.12
C LEU A 219 -1.39 3.02 25.98
N MET A 220 -0.66 1.90 25.97
CA MET A 220 -1.03 0.69 26.73
C MET A 220 -1.29 0.97 28.22
N ARG A 221 -0.58 1.91 28.85
CA ARG A 221 -0.74 2.26 30.28
C ARG A 221 -2.11 2.86 30.62
N ILE A 222 -2.79 3.43 29.63
CA ILE A 222 -4.03 4.20 29.82
C ILE A 222 -5.26 3.30 29.66
N TYR A 223 -5.14 2.18 28.96
CA TYR A 223 -6.26 1.33 28.58
C TYR A 223 -6.44 0.11 29.47
N GLN A 224 -7.70 -0.18 29.78
CA GLN A 224 -8.11 -1.33 30.60
C GLN A 224 -8.54 -2.54 29.75
N SER A 225 -8.73 -2.35 28.44
CA SER A 225 -9.22 -3.40 27.53
C SER A 225 -8.53 -3.34 26.18
N PHE A 226 -8.31 -4.53 25.60
CA PHE A 226 -7.69 -4.70 24.30
C PHE A 226 -8.45 -5.75 23.48
N CYS A 227 -8.45 -5.58 22.16
CA CYS A 227 -8.88 -6.58 21.19
C CYS A 227 -7.64 -7.21 20.54
N LEU A 228 -7.75 -8.48 20.16
CA LEU A 228 -6.73 -9.15 19.35
C LEU A 228 -7.21 -9.22 17.91
N ASP A 229 -6.39 -8.76 16.99
CA ASP A 229 -6.58 -8.91 15.54
C ASP A 229 -5.48 -9.80 14.95
N THR A 230 -5.85 -10.70 14.05
CA THR A 230 -4.95 -11.77 13.59
C THR A 230 -4.57 -11.57 12.13
N THR A 231 -3.27 -11.51 11.85
CA THR A 231 -2.71 -11.46 10.50
C THR A 231 -1.99 -12.77 10.18
N TYR A 232 -2.50 -13.48 9.18
CA TYR A 232 -1.92 -14.71 8.64
C TYR A 232 -0.96 -14.43 7.48
N ASN A 233 -0.17 -15.44 7.09
CA ASN A 233 0.74 -15.40 5.94
C ASN A 233 1.82 -14.32 6.04
N ILE A 234 2.34 -14.10 7.26
CA ILE A 234 3.43 -13.14 7.50
C ILE A 234 4.81 -13.66 7.07
N SER A 235 4.94 -14.98 6.92
CA SER A 235 6.17 -15.65 6.47
C SER A 235 5.84 -16.78 5.51
N ALA A 236 6.88 -17.42 4.95
CA ALA A 236 6.72 -18.61 4.11
C ALA A 236 6.19 -19.83 4.89
N ARG A 237 6.21 -19.77 6.23
CA ARG A 237 5.72 -20.83 7.11
C ARG A 237 4.34 -20.47 7.60
N ASN A 238 3.35 -21.24 7.17
CA ASN A 238 1.94 -20.99 7.48
C ASN A 238 1.59 -21.12 8.97
N ILE A 239 2.53 -21.61 9.80
CA ILE A 239 2.34 -21.74 11.25
C ILE A 239 2.61 -20.43 12.02
N GLU A 240 3.28 -19.46 11.40
CA GLU A 240 3.63 -18.20 12.06
C GLU A 240 2.48 -17.19 11.89
N ILE A 241 2.02 -16.64 13.00
CA ILE A 241 0.93 -15.67 13.06
C ILE A 241 1.41 -14.39 13.72
N LEU A 242 0.97 -13.25 13.18
CA LEU A 242 1.10 -11.95 13.83
C LEU A 242 -0.24 -11.55 14.43
N TYR A 243 -0.28 -11.39 15.74
CA TYR A 243 -1.36 -10.73 16.44
C TYR A 243 -1.05 -9.24 16.59
N SER A 244 -2.04 -8.41 16.29
CA SER A 244 -2.04 -6.99 16.65
C SER A 244 -2.93 -6.83 17.88
N LEU A 245 -2.37 -6.32 18.97
CA LEU A 245 -3.15 -5.89 20.13
C LEU A 245 -3.69 -4.50 19.83
N VAL A 246 -5.01 -4.34 19.77
CA VAL A 246 -5.68 -3.12 19.33
C VAL A 246 -6.50 -2.55 20.47
N THR A 247 -6.42 -1.23 20.68
CA THR A 247 -7.29 -0.51 21.60
C THR A 247 -8.05 0.61 20.89
N HIS A 248 -9.08 1.15 21.53
CA HIS A 248 -9.85 2.26 21.02
C HIS A 248 -9.13 3.59 21.32
N HIS A 249 -8.55 4.22 20.30
CA HIS A 249 -7.82 5.48 20.44
C HIS A 249 -8.72 6.60 21.01
N PRO A 250 -8.26 7.40 22.00
CA PRO A 250 -9.17 8.24 22.77
C PRO A 250 -9.66 9.42 21.93
N ASP A 251 -8.80 9.94 21.07
CA ASP A 251 -9.07 11.13 20.26
C ASP A 251 -9.82 10.83 18.96
N THR A 252 -9.65 9.64 18.39
CA THR A 252 -10.14 9.33 17.03
C THR A 252 -11.30 8.35 16.99
N GLY A 253 -11.55 7.64 18.09
CA GLY A 253 -12.56 6.60 18.15
C GLY A 253 -12.25 5.34 17.35
N LYS A 254 -11.04 5.22 16.79
CA LYS A 254 -10.64 4.11 15.91
C LYS A 254 -9.77 3.09 16.64
N GLY A 255 -9.77 1.86 16.15
CA GLY A 255 -8.81 0.85 16.57
C GLY A 255 -7.38 1.29 16.26
N SER A 256 -6.54 1.34 17.29
CA SER A 256 -5.11 1.65 17.22
C SER A 256 -4.29 0.46 17.74
N PRO A 257 -3.33 -0.07 16.96
CA PRO A 257 -2.45 -1.13 17.43
C PRO A 257 -1.49 -0.60 18.48
N VAL A 258 -1.46 -1.25 19.63
CA VAL A 258 -0.64 -0.90 20.80
C VAL A 258 0.43 -1.94 21.12
N ALA A 259 0.39 -3.11 20.49
CA ALA A 259 1.50 -4.05 20.49
C ALA A 259 1.35 -5.02 19.32
N TYR A 260 2.45 -5.64 18.95
CA TYR A 260 2.51 -6.72 17.99
C TYR A 260 3.04 -7.96 18.66
N MET A 261 2.50 -9.13 18.35
CA MET A 261 2.96 -10.41 18.87
C MET A 261 3.07 -11.45 17.77
N ILE A 262 4.26 -12.05 17.61
CA ILE A 262 4.52 -13.13 16.66
C ILE A 262 4.60 -14.43 17.43
N ILE A 263 3.82 -15.43 17.01
CA ILE A 263 3.79 -16.76 17.62
C ILE A 263 3.73 -17.84 16.54
N ASN A 264 4.37 -18.98 16.78
CA ASN A 264 4.34 -20.14 15.88
C ASN A 264 3.63 -21.37 16.50
N ASN A 265 2.94 -21.16 17.61
CA ASN A 265 2.15 -22.15 18.30
C ASN A 265 0.67 -21.75 18.29
N HIS A 266 -0.18 -22.62 17.75
CA HIS A 266 -1.63 -22.41 17.68
C HIS A 266 -2.41 -23.14 18.77
N SER A 267 -1.75 -23.80 19.73
CA SER A 267 -2.47 -24.49 20.79
C SER A 267 -3.20 -23.48 21.68
N ILE A 268 -4.53 -23.44 21.53
CA ILE A 268 -5.42 -22.72 22.42
C ILE A 268 -5.56 -23.57 23.69
N SER A 269 -5.06 -23.08 24.81
CA SER A 269 -5.34 -23.62 26.14
C SER A 269 -6.30 -22.67 26.85
N SER A 270 -7.27 -23.24 27.57
CA SER A 270 -8.11 -22.46 28.47
C SER A 270 -7.23 -21.79 29.52
N ILE A 271 -7.41 -20.48 29.73
CA ILE A 271 -6.92 -19.83 30.94
C ILE A 271 -7.71 -20.50 32.08
N ASN A 272 -7.06 -21.34 32.87
CA ASN A 272 -7.64 -21.77 34.14
C ASN A 272 -7.84 -20.51 34.98
N GLN A 273 -9.10 -20.13 35.17
CA GLN A 273 -9.51 -19.09 36.12
C GLN A 273 -9.27 -19.56 37.55
#